data_AF-A0AAV0P7J8-F1
#
_entry.id   AF-A0AAV0P7J8-F1
#
_cell.length_a   1.000
_cell.length_b   1.000
_cell.length_c   1.000
_cell.angle_alpha   90.00
_cell.angle_beta   90.00
_cell.angle_gamma   90.00
#
_symmetry.space_group_name_H-M   'P 1'
#
loop_
_entity.id
_entity.type
_entity.pdbx_description
1 polymer ?
#
loop_
_entity_poly.entity_id
_entity_poly.type
_entity_poly.pdbx_seq_one_letter_code
_entity_poly.pdbx_strand_id
1 'polypeptide(L)'
;MPSRDTVSWNAMIDAYMKSGETQKAFSAFGQMPEKNAVSWTSMISGYAQNGCGEEALNFFTHMVRDGLLPDDYTFGAVLHACSTMALIVHGRMVHGSIMHSGFHTCAYVGNGLVNMYAKCGDLDSSIMAFDDIYKKDVVSFNTMVFALGLHGRGNQALQLYEDMLESGLKPDKLTFIGLLMSCSHSGMVEKGRMLFDSMSSVHSLSYDVDHVACMVDLLGRAGYLSEARDWASNMISSCEALLGACSVHGEVAMAASVGEGMKSVQPGNETSYVLQSNVYCASGQWEQAELLRKAMAEEGLKKPPGCSWIEVGNKLTSFVAGNCQAVSCNGELRETLYSLENEMRNFGRCWL
;
A
#
# COMPACT_ATOMS: atom_id res chain seq x y z
N MET A 1 18.76 40.20 11.55
CA MET A 1 18.66 38.78 11.16
C MET A 1 19.02 38.70 9.69
N PRO A 2 19.86 37.75 9.24
CA PRO A 2 20.07 37.57 7.80
C PRO A 2 18.71 37.33 7.15
N SER A 3 18.40 38.07 6.08
CA SER A 3 17.17 37.90 5.32
C SER A 3 17.14 36.49 4.74
N ARG A 4 16.07 35.74 5.02
CA ARG A 4 15.87 34.42 4.42
C ARG A 4 15.72 34.56 2.91
N ASP A 5 16.52 33.85 2.17
CA ASP A 5 16.39 33.68 0.73
C ASP A 5 15.44 32.52 0.37
N THR A 6 15.14 32.36 -0.91
CA THR A 6 14.21 31.33 -1.43
C THR A 6 14.65 29.92 -1.05
N VAL A 7 15.96 29.66 -1.02
CA VAL A 7 16.53 28.34 -0.70
C VAL A 7 16.32 27.99 0.77
N SER A 8 16.58 28.93 1.69
CA SER A 8 16.37 28.73 3.12
C SER A 8 14.89 28.54 3.48
N TRP A 9 13.97 29.23 2.78
CA TRP A 9 12.54 28.96 2.92
C TRP A 9 12.16 27.54 2.47
N ASN A 10 12.64 27.10 1.30
CA ASN A 10 12.36 25.75 0.79
C ASN A 10 12.90 24.66 1.72
N ALA A 11 14.11 24.85 2.26
CA ALA A 11 14.70 23.92 3.24
C ALA A 11 13.88 23.84 4.53
N MET A 12 13.34 24.96 5.03
CA MET A 12 12.46 24.96 6.20
C MET A 12 11.15 24.22 5.94
N ILE A 13 10.53 24.46 4.78
CA ILE A 13 9.28 23.79 4.38
C ILE A 13 9.51 22.28 4.29
N ASP A 14 10.55 21.86 3.59
CA ASP A 14 10.92 20.44 3.44
C ASP A 14 11.20 19.78 4.80
N ALA A 15 11.92 20.46 5.70
CA ALA A 15 12.17 19.96 7.05
C ALA A 15 10.87 19.78 7.85
N TYR A 16 9.97 20.77 7.86
CA TYR A 16 8.69 20.64 8.56
C TYR A 16 7.82 19.52 7.98
N MET A 17 7.80 19.36 6.65
CA MET A 17 7.08 18.27 6.01
C MET A 17 7.64 16.90 6.38
N LYS A 18 8.97 16.72 6.39
CA LYS A 18 9.62 15.48 6.81
C LYS A 18 9.38 15.13 8.28
N SER A 19 9.13 16.12 9.12
CA SER A 19 8.77 15.94 10.54
C SER A 19 7.27 15.76 10.77
N GLY A 20 6.44 15.74 9.73
CA GLY A 20 4.98 15.66 9.85
C GLY A 20 4.32 16.93 10.40
N GLU A 21 5.08 18.02 10.53
CA GLU A 21 4.61 19.31 11.06
C GLU A 21 3.96 20.15 9.94
N THR A 22 2.97 19.57 9.26
CA THR A 22 2.34 20.10 8.04
C THR A 22 1.81 21.53 8.21
N GLN A 23 1.26 21.87 9.39
CA GLN A 23 0.77 23.21 9.68
C GLN A 23 1.89 24.26 9.75
N LYS A 24 3.08 23.89 10.27
CA LYS A 24 4.24 24.80 10.28
C LYS A 24 4.80 24.99 8.88
N ALA A 25 4.84 23.93 8.07
CA ALA A 25 5.20 24.02 6.66
C ALA A 25 4.26 24.97 5.90
N PHE A 26 2.94 24.83 6.09
CA PHE A 26 1.94 25.71 5.49
C PHE A 26 2.11 27.17 5.90
N SER A 27 2.35 27.44 7.19
CA SER A 27 2.62 28.79 7.68
C SER A 27 3.90 29.39 7.09
N ALA A 28 4.97 28.60 7.01
CA ALA A 28 6.24 29.02 6.40
C ALA A 28 6.07 29.33 4.90
N PHE A 29 5.36 28.47 4.18
CA PHE A 29 5.02 28.69 2.77
C PHE A 29 4.20 29.98 2.59
N GLY A 30 3.22 30.23 3.46
CA GLY A 30 2.43 31.48 3.44
C GLY A 30 3.30 32.74 3.60
N GLN A 31 4.27 32.70 4.52
CA GLN A 31 5.19 33.81 4.82
C GLN A 31 6.29 34.03 3.76
N MET A 32 6.51 33.04 2.88
CA MET A 32 7.53 33.12 1.83
C MET A 32 7.18 34.25 0.83
N PRO A 33 8.05 35.27 0.66
CA PRO A 33 7.77 36.43 -0.19
C PRO A 33 7.59 36.08 -1.66
N GLU A 34 8.44 35.19 -2.18
CA GLU A 34 8.40 34.71 -3.56
C GLU A 34 8.31 33.19 -3.55
N LYS A 35 7.23 32.65 -4.10
CA LYS A 35 7.02 31.20 -4.23
C LYS A 35 7.42 30.78 -5.64
N ASN A 36 8.11 29.65 -5.76
CA ASN A 36 8.57 29.12 -7.04
C ASN A 36 8.20 27.63 -7.15
N ALA A 37 8.44 27.01 -8.31
CA ALA A 37 8.09 25.60 -8.52
C ALA A 37 8.58 24.70 -7.39
N VAL A 38 9.82 24.88 -6.92
CA VAL A 38 10.39 24.10 -5.81
C VAL A 38 9.57 24.23 -4.52
N SER A 39 9.14 25.44 -4.13
CA SER A 39 8.34 25.61 -2.91
C SER A 39 6.98 24.91 -3.01
N TRP A 40 6.34 24.94 -4.18
CA TRP A 40 5.10 24.22 -4.44
C TRP A 40 5.30 22.70 -4.44
N THR A 41 6.33 22.20 -5.12
CA THR A 41 6.68 20.77 -5.17
C THR A 41 7.00 20.22 -3.78
N SER A 42 7.68 20.99 -2.92
CA SER A 42 7.91 20.62 -1.52
C SER A 42 6.61 20.49 -0.73
N MET A 43 5.64 21.40 -0.93
CA MET A 43 4.33 21.31 -0.28
C MET A 43 3.56 20.07 -0.76
N ILE A 44 3.50 19.86 -2.07
CA ILE A 44 2.79 18.73 -2.68
C ILE A 44 3.39 17.39 -2.23
N SER A 45 4.72 17.25 -2.32
CA SER A 45 5.44 16.04 -1.91
C SER A 45 5.29 15.77 -0.43
N GLY A 46 5.41 16.81 0.39
CA GLY A 46 5.26 16.71 1.84
C GLY A 46 3.86 16.26 2.25
N TYR A 47 2.81 16.84 1.67
CA TYR A 47 1.44 16.42 1.94
C TYR A 47 1.18 14.98 1.47
N ALA A 48 1.64 14.62 0.28
CA ALA A 48 1.50 13.26 -0.25
C ALA A 48 2.15 12.21 0.67
N GLN A 49 3.36 12.48 1.18
CA GLN A 49 4.10 11.59 2.08
C GLN A 49 3.46 11.49 3.48
N ASN A 50 2.79 12.55 3.94
CA ASN A 50 2.12 12.57 5.25
C ASN A 50 0.68 12.03 5.20
N GLY A 51 0.25 11.42 4.09
CA GLY A 51 -1.10 10.87 3.94
C GLY A 51 -2.20 11.93 3.71
N CYS A 52 -1.82 13.18 3.48
CA CYS A 52 -2.70 14.32 3.20
C CYS A 52 -2.86 14.52 1.69
N GLY A 53 -3.32 13.48 0.97
CA GLY A 53 -3.31 13.53 -0.49
C GLY A 53 -4.34 14.50 -1.12
N GLU A 54 -5.41 14.86 -0.40
CA GLU A 54 -6.35 15.91 -0.84
C GLU A 54 -5.67 17.28 -0.86
N GLU A 55 -4.89 17.61 0.17
CA GLU A 55 -4.08 18.82 0.23
C GLU A 55 -3.02 18.82 -0.88
N ALA A 56 -2.37 17.69 -1.15
CA ALA A 56 -1.41 17.57 -2.24
C ALA A 56 -2.06 17.89 -3.61
N LEU A 57 -3.27 17.37 -3.88
CA LEU A 57 -4.03 17.64 -5.10
C LEU A 57 -4.50 19.09 -5.20
N ASN A 58 -4.93 19.68 -4.09
CA ASN A 58 -5.29 21.09 -4.02
C ASN A 58 -4.08 21.98 -4.37
N PHE A 59 -2.92 21.73 -3.75
CA PHE A 59 -1.69 22.47 -4.07
C PHE A 59 -1.26 22.31 -5.52
N PHE A 60 -1.38 21.11 -6.10
CA PHE A 60 -1.12 20.89 -7.52
C PHE A 60 -2.07 21.70 -8.42
N THR A 61 -3.37 21.68 -8.12
CA THR A 61 -4.37 22.45 -8.88
C THR A 61 -4.09 23.95 -8.82
N HIS A 62 -3.71 24.45 -7.64
CA HIS A 62 -3.31 25.84 -7.45
C HIS A 62 -2.03 26.19 -8.21
N MET A 63 -1.00 25.34 -8.17
CA MET A 63 0.25 25.51 -8.93
C MET A 63 -0.02 25.67 -10.43
N VAL A 64 -0.82 24.76 -11.01
CA VAL A 64 -1.18 24.81 -12.44
C VAL A 64 -2.01 26.06 -12.77
N ARG A 65 -2.98 26.42 -11.91
CA ARG A 65 -3.83 27.60 -12.11
C ARG A 65 -3.05 28.91 -12.06
N ASP A 66 -2.00 28.97 -11.23
CA ASP A 66 -1.11 30.13 -11.11
C ASP A 66 -0.08 30.18 -12.27
N GLY A 67 -0.19 29.28 -13.25
CA GLY A 67 0.63 29.26 -14.47
C GLY A 67 2.02 28.67 -14.27
N LEU A 68 2.28 28.01 -13.13
CA LEU A 68 3.53 27.30 -12.90
C LEU A 68 3.47 25.92 -13.56
N LEU A 69 4.54 25.58 -14.28
CA LEU A 69 4.66 24.29 -14.94
C LEU A 69 5.11 23.22 -13.94
N PRO A 70 4.33 22.13 -13.76
CA PRO A 70 4.78 20.98 -12.99
C PRO A 70 5.97 20.30 -13.65
N ASP A 71 6.92 19.87 -12.83
CA ASP A 71 8.04 19.01 -13.23
C ASP A 71 7.75 17.53 -12.92
N ASP A 72 8.71 16.67 -13.26
CA ASP A 72 8.66 15.23 -13.01
C ASP A 72 8.48 14.88 -11.53
N TYR A 73 9.17 15.58 -10.63
CA TYR A 73 9.01 15.42 -9.17
C TYR A 73 7.59 15.76 -8.71
N THR A 74 7.03 16.86 -9.22
CA THR A 74 5.65 17.26 -8.92
C THR A 74 4.67 16.20 -9.38
N PHE A 75 4.81 15.68 -10.60
CA PHE A 75 3.95 14.61 -11.10
C PHE A 75 4.09 13.33 -10.27
N GLY A 76 5.32 12.93 -9.93
CA GLY A 76 5.56 11.76 -9.07
C GLY A 76 4.84 11.86 -7.72
N ALA A 77 4.91 13.03 -7.08
CA ALA A 77 4.24 13.27 -5.80
C ALA A 77 2.71 13.21 -5.89
N VAL A 78 2.12 13.82 -6.92
CA VAL A 78 0.66 13.83 -7.10
C VAL A 78 0.13 12.45 -7.49
N LEU A 79 0.85 11.73 -8.36
CA LEU A 79 0.52 10.35 -8.70
C LEU A 79 0.59 9.44 -7.48
N HIS A 80 1.57 9.64 -6.59
CA HIS A 80 1.65 8.93 -5.32
C HIS A 80 0.40 9.20 -4.45
N ALA A 81 -0.01 10.46 -4.29
CA ALA A 81 -1.23 10.82 -3.57
C ALA A 81 -2.48 10.17 -4.17
N CYS A 82 -2.62 10.16 -5.49
CA CYS A 82 -3.74 9.51 -6.17
C CYS A 82 -3.73 7.99 -5.96
N SER A 83 -2.55 7.38 -6.00
CA SER A 83 -2.35 5.94 -5.83
C SER A 83 -2.70 5.46 -4.42
N THR A 84 -2.28 6.20 -3.38
CA THR A 84 -2.54 5.83 -1.99
C THR A 84 -4.01 6.03 -1.59
N MET A 85 -4.67 7.02 -2.17
CA MET A 85 -6.08 7.32 -1.93
C MET A 85 -7.03 6.64 -2.94
N ALA A 86 -6.52 5.85 -3.88
CA ALA A 86 -7.30 5.23 -4.95
C ALA A 86 -8.20 6.20 -5.74
N LEU A 87 -7.70 7.42 -6.02
CA LEU A 87 -8.44 8.49 -6.71
C LEU A 87 -8.27 8.43 -8.23
N ILE A 88 -8.97 7.49 -8.88
CA ILE A 88 -8.82 7.25 -10.32
C ILE A 88 -9.20 8.46 -11.19
N VAL A 89 -10.21 9.23 -10.81
CA VAL A 89 -10.68 10.39 -11.60
C VAL A 89 -9.61 11.49 -11.60
N HIS A 90 -9.11 11.83 -10.41
CA HIS A 90 -8.01 12.77 -10.24
C HIS A 90 -6.72 12.27 -10.92
N GLY A 91 -6.41 10.98 -10.79
CA GLY A 91 -5.27 10.36 -11.47
C GLY A 91 -5.33 10.50 -12.98
N ARG A 92 -6.51 10.35 -13.60
CA ARG A 92 -6.72 10.57 -15.05
C ARG A 92 -6.57 12.04 -15.45
N MET A 93 -7.03 12.98 -14.62
CA MET A 93 -6.83 14.41 -14.87
C MET A 93 -5.33 14.78 -14.85
N VAL A 94 -4.61 14.28 -13.84
CA VAL A 94 -3.15 14.44 -13.73
C VAL A 94 -2.44 13.79 -14.91
N HIS A 95 -2.87 12.60 -15.33
CA HIS A 95 -2.35 11.95 -16.53
C HIS A 95 -2.52 12.82 -17.79
N GLY A 96 -3.67 13.47 -17.97
CA GLY A 96 -3.86 14.44 -19.06
C GLY A 96 -2.83 15.58 -19.04
N SER A 97 -2.52 16.12 -17.85
CA SER A 97 -1.46 17.12 -17.69
C SER A 97 -0.07 16.57 -18.00
N ILE A 98 0.22 15.32 -17.62
CA ILE A 98 1.49 14.63 -17.90
C ILE A 98 1.68 14.43 -19.40
N MET A 99 0.61 14.02 -20.10
CA MET A 99 0.61 13.87 -21.57
C MET A 99 0.92 15.21 -22.24
N HIS A 100 0.26 16.29 -21.82
CA HIS A 100 0.48 17.63 -22.36
C HIS A 100 1.91 18.13 -22.15
N SER A 101 2.51 17.85 -20.98
CA SER A 101 3.88 18.23 -20.67
C SER A 101 4.95 17.28 -21.23
N GLY A 102 4.55 16.16 -21.86
CA GLY A 102 5.47 15.19 -22.47
C GLY A 102 6.19 14.25 -21.48
N PHE A 103 5.81 14.24 -20.20
CA PHE A 103 6.49 13.43 -19.18
C PHE A 103 6.05 11.95 -19.16
N HIS A 104 4.98 11.56 -19.86
CA HIS A 104 4.49 10.17 -19.89
C HIS A 104 5.54 9.15 -20.37
N THR A 105 6.47 9.57 -21.24
CA THR A 105 7.55 8.70 -21.74
C THR A 105 8.75 8.61 -20.80
N CYS A 106 8.84 9.47 -19.78
CA CYS A 106 9.90 9.46 -18.79
C CYS A 106 9.68 8.31 -17.80
N ALA A 107 10.70 7.47 -17.60
CA ALA A 107 10.59 6.28 -16.74
C ALA A 107 10.10 6.61 -15.32
N TYR A 108 10.57 7.70 -14.71
CA TYR A 108 10.15 8.08 -13.36
C TYR A 108 8.63 8.37 -13.26
N VAL A 109 8.10 9.19 -14.18
CA VAL A 109 6.68 9.57 -14.19
C VAL A 109 5.81 8.44 -14.72
N GLY A 110 6.26 7.73 -15.76
CA GLY A 110 5.60 6.55 -16.31
C GLY A 110 5.42 5.46 -15.25
N ASN A 111 6.45 5.15 -14.45
CA ASN A 111 6.33 4.21 -13.33
C ASN A 111 5.34 4.69 -12.27
N GLY A 112 5.28 6.00 -12.02
CA GLY A 112 4.25 6.63 -11.20
C GLY A 112 2.83 6.36 -11.73
N LEU A 113 2.63 6.46 -13.05
CA LEU A 113 1.35 6.18 -13.72
C LEU A 113 0.98 4.70 -13.62
N VAL A 114 1.92 3.79 -13.91
CA VAL A 114 1.75 2.34 -13.78
C VAL A 114 1.25 2.01 -12.37
N ASN A 115 1.96 2.48 -11.34
CA ASN A 115 1.59 2.23 -9.94
C ASN A 115 0.26 2.91 -9.54
N MET A 116 -0.02 4.12 -10.03
CA MET A 116 -1.28 4.82 -9.76
C MET A 116 -2.48 4.05 -10.32
N TYR A 117 -2.46 3.69 -11.60
CA TYR A 117 -3.53 2.93 -12.24
C TYR A 117 -3.70 1.54 -11.62
N ALA A 118 -2.59 0.83 -11.36
CA ALA A 118 -2.63 -0.49 -10.75
C ALA A 118 -3.32 -0.47 -9.37
N LYS A 119 -2.96 0.48 -8.48
CA LYS A 119 -3.58 0.61 -7.16
C LYS A 119 -5.01 1.14 -7.19
N CYS A 120 -5.38 1.87 -8.24
CA CYS A 120 -6.76 2.28 -8.47
C CYS A 120 -7.63 1.18 -9.11
N GLY A 121 -7.08 0.00 -9.37
CA GLY A 121 -7.82 -1.14 -9.92
C GLY A 121 -7.94 -1.17 -11.45
N ASP A 122 -7.27 -0.27 -12.17
CA ASP A 122 -7.32 -0.15 -13.65
C ASP A 122 -6.04 -0.73 -14.26
N LEU A 123 -5.95 -2.06 -14.34
CA LEU A 123 -4.74 -2.73 -14.83
C LEU A 123 -4.47 -2.45 -16.32
N ASP A 124 -5.50 -2.32 -17.14
CA ASP A 124 -5.33 -2.06 -18.58
C ASP A 124 -4.64 -0.72 -18.81
N SER A 125 -5.07 0.34 -18.12
CA SER A 125 -4.40 1.65 -18.18
C SER A 125 -2.98 1.62 -17.59
N SER A 126 -2.73 0.75 -16.61
CA SER A 126 -1.40 0.51 -16.06
C SER A 126 -0.46 -0.11 -17.09
N ILE A 127 -0.93 -1.11 -17.84
CA ILE A 127 -0.18 -1.74 -18.95
C ILE A 127 0.11 -0.71 -20.05
N MET A 128 -0.89 0.08 -20.45
CA MET A 128 -0.70 1.15 -21.44
C MET A 128 0.36 2.16 -21.00
N ALA A 129 0.32 2.59 -19.74
CA ALA A 129 1.31 3.52 -19.20
C ALA A 129 2.72 2.91 -19.15
N PHE A 130 2.84 1.60 -18.91
CA PHE A 130 4.12 0.89 -18.99
C PHE A 130 4.63 0.88 -20.44
N ASP A 131 3.77 0.57 -21.40
CA ASP A 131 4.11 0.51 -22.82
C ASP A 131 4.62 1.86 -23.33
N ASP A 132 4.02 2.97 -22.90
CA ASP A 132 4.39 4.35 -23.25
C ASP A 132 5.79 4.77 -22.75
N ILE A 133 6.38 4.06 -21.78
CA ILE A 133 7.74 4.36 -21.30
C ILE A 133 8.75 4.07 -22.41
N TYR A 134 9.45 5.12 -22.87
CA TYR A 134 10.39 5.04 -23.99
C TYR A 134 11.60 4.15 -23.68
N LYS A 135 12.21 4.32 -22.51
CA LYS A 135 13.36 3.52 -22.06
C LYS A 135 13.05 2.91 -20.70
N LYS A 136 12.52 1.69 -20.74
CA LYS A 136 12.23 0.88 -19.55
C LYS A 136 13.52 0.45 -18.88
N ASP A 137 13.57 0.59 -17.57
CA ASP A 137 14.66 0.16 -16.70
C ASP A 137 14.18 -0.92 -15.71
N VAL A 138 15.06 -1.39 -14.84
CA VAL A 138 14.73 -2.40 -13.81
C VAL A 138 13.54 -1.94 -12.94
N VAL A 139 13.47 -0.65 -12.60
CA VAL A 139 12.37 -0.09 -11.82
C VAL A 139 11.05 -0.18 -12.58
N SER A 140 11.08 0.04 -13.90
CA SER A 140 9.90 -0.06 -14.76
C SER A 140 9.33 -1.48 -14.78
N PHE A 141 10.20 -2.48 -15.02
CA PHE A 141 9.80 -3.89 -14.99
C PHE A 141 9.32 -4.31 -13.61
N ASN A 142 10.02 -3.94 -12.54
CA ASN A 142 9.61 -4.22 -11.17
C ASN A 142 8.21 -3.66 -10.89
N THR A 143 7.97 -2.38 -11.24
CA THR A 143 6.69 -1.71 -11.01
C THR A 143 5.53 -2.47 -11.70
N MET A 144 5.73 -2.90 -12.94
CA MET A 144 4.72 -3.65 -13.69
C MET A 144 4.54 -5.09 -13.19
N VAL A 145 5.61 -5.77 -12.76
CA VAL A 145 5.52 -7.09 -12.09
C VAL A 145 4.69 -6.98 -10.80
N PHE A 146 4.92 -5.95 -9.98
CA PHE A 146 4.10 -5.70 -8.79
C PHE A 146 2.64 -5.43 -9.17
N ALA A 147 2.39 -4.62 -10.20
CA ALA A 147 1.04 -4.35 -10.69
C ALA A 147 0.31 -5.64 -11.12
N LEU A 148 0.97 -6.50 -11.89
CA LEU A 148 0.41 -7.80 -12.29
C LEU A 148 0.14 -8.71 -11.10
N GLY A 149 1.06 -8.77 -10.14
CA GLY A 149 0.90 -9.55 -8.91
C GLY A 149 -0.27 -9.10 -8.04
N LEU A 150 -0.46 -7.78 -7.87
CA LEU A 150 -1.61 -7.22 -7.14
C LEU A 150 -2.95 -7.63 -7.77
N HIS A 151 -2.97 -7.82 -9.09
CA HIS A 151 -4.14 -8.22 -9.86
C HIS A 151 -4.22 -9.73 -10.13
N GLY A 152 -3.39 -10.54 -9.46
CA GLY A 152 -3.39 -12.00 -9.59
C GLY A 152 -3.01 -12.50 -10.99
N ARG A 153 -2.27 -11.71 -11.77
CA ARG A 153 -1.81 -12.04 -13.14
C ARG A 153 -0.43 -12.69 -13.12
N GLY A 154 -0.24 -13.74 -12.31
CA GLY A 154 1.07 -14.37 -12.11
C GLY A 154 1.77 -14.83 -13.39
N ASN A 155 1.04 -15.41 -14.35
CA ASN A 155 1.63 -15.86 -15.62
C ASN A 155 2.18 -14.69 -16.45
N GLN A 156 1.48 -13.56 -16.47
CA GLN A 156 1.95 -12.36 -17.17
C GLN A 156 3.16 -11.76 -16.45
N ALA A 157 3.19 -11.80 -15.11
CA ALA A 157 4.35 -11.34 -14.34
C ALA A 157 5.61 -12.18 -14.64
N LEU A 158 5.46 -13.50 -14.79
CA LEU A 158 6.55 -14.40 -15.17
C LEU A 158 7.02 -14.15 -16.61
N GLN A 159 6.09 -13.93 -17.56
CA GLN A 159 6.45 -13.56 -18.93
C GLN A 159 7.23 -12.26 -18.96
N LEU A 160 6.78 -11.25 -18.21
CA LEU A 160 7.44 -9.95 -18.15
C LEU A 160 8.85 -10.04 -17.54
N TYR A 161 9.07 -10.97 -16.63
CA TYR A 161 10.40 -11.30 -16.11
C TYR A 161 11.31 -11.93 -17.17
N GLU A 162 10.79 -12.81 -18.02
CA GLU A 162 11.53 -13.35 -19.15
C GLU A 162 11.90 -12.23 -20.14
N ASP A 163 10.96 -11.35 -20.47
CA ASP A 163 11.20 -10.18 -21.34
C ASP A 163 12.26 -9.22 -20.76
N MET A 164 12.31 -9.07 -19.43
CA MET A 164 13.34 -8.31 -18.72
C MET A 164 14.74 -8.92 -18.93
N LEU A 165 14.86 -10.24 -18.82
CA LEU A 165 16.11 -10.96 -19.03
C LEU A 165 16.57 -10.87 -20.50
N GLU A 166 15.65 -11.03 -21.44
CA GLU A 166 15.92 -10.91 -22.88
C GLU A 166 16.37 -9.50 -23.27
N SER A 167 15.85 -8.48 -22.57
CA SER A 167 16.29 -7.08 -22.70
C SER A 167 17.68 -6.82 -22.10
N GLY A 168 18.34 -7.83 -21.54
CA GLY A 168 19.66 -7.73 -20.92
C GLY A 168 19.68 -7.02 -19.57
N LEU A 169 18.50 -6.77 -18.97
CA LEU A 169 18.39 -6.19 -17.64
C LEU A 169 18.61 -7.28 -16.60
N LYS A 170 19.34 -6.93 -15.55
CA LYS A 170 19.60 -7.85 -14.43
C LYS A 170 18.51 -7.68 -13.37
N PRO A 171 17.80 -8.76 -13.00
CA PRO A 171 16.88 -8.76 -11.88
C PRO A 171 17.57 -8.34 -10.59
N ASP A 172 16.87 -7.58 -9.76
CA ASP A 172 17.32 -7.23 -8.42
C ASP A 172 16.43 -7.90 -7.36
N LYS A 173 16.72 -7.62 -6.09
CA LYS A 173 15.93 -8.13 -4.97
C LYS A 173 14.45 -7.74 -5.08
N LEU A 174 14.16 -6.52 -5.52
CA LEU A 174 12.77 -6.06 -5.68
C LEU A 174 12.04 -6.83 -6.79
N THR A 175 12.73 -7.22 -7.86
CA THR A 175 12.17 -8.09 -8.91
C THR A 175 11.62 -9.38 -8.30
N PHE A 176 12.41 -10.05 -7.45
CA PHE A 176 12.01 -11.32 -6.85
C PHE A 176 10.89 -11.17 -5.81
N ILE A 177 10.85 -10.08 -5.04
CA ILE A 177 9.70 -9.80 -4.17
C ILE A 177 8.41 -9.72 -5.00
N GLY A 178 8.43 -8.96 -6.10
CA GLY A 178 7.26 -8.83 -6.99
C GLY A 178 6.82 -10.15 -7.62
N LEU A 179 7.77 -10.98 -8.04
CA LEU A 179 7.48 -12.30 -8.61
C LEU A 179 6.94 -13.28 -7.59
N LEU A 180 7.52 -13.34 -6.39
CA LEU A 180 7.05 -14.21 -5.32
C LEU A 180 5.65 -13.81 -4.84
N MET A 181 5.38 -12.50 -4.71
CA MET A 181 4.03 -11.99 -4.46
C MET A 181 3.05 -12.42 -5.56
N SER A 182 3.46 -12.32 -6.83
CA SER A 182 2.65 -12.75 -7.98
C SER A 182 2.35 -14.25 -7.94
N CYS A 183 3.33 -15.08 -7.59
CA CYS A 183 3.15 -16.51 -7.38
C CYS A 183 2.21 -16.79 -6.21
N SER A 184 2.35 -16.06 -5.09
CA SER A 184 1.47 -16.19 -3.92
C SER A 184 0.01 -15.96 -4.28
N HIS A 185 -0.28 -14.82 -4.92
CA HIS A 185 -1.65 -14.45 -5.29
C HIS A 185 -2.24 -15.34 -6.38
N SER A 186 -1.41 -16.03 -7.15
CA SER A 186 -1.85 -16.95 -8.21
C SER A 186 -1.76 -18.43 -7.82
N GLY A 187 -1.35 -18.74 -6.59
CA GLY A 187 -1.20 -20.12 -6.09
C GLY A 187 -0.09 -20.95 -6.77
N MET A 188 0.93 -20.31 -7.36
CA MET A 188 1.98 -20.97 -8.15
C MET A 188 3.16 -21.43 -7.28
N VAL A 189 2.91 -22.39 -6.39
CA VAL A 189 3.88 -22.82 -5.35
C VAL A 189 5.22 -23.27 -5.95
N GLU A 190 5.20 -24.17 -6.93
CA GLU A 190 6.43 -24.69 -7.53
C GLU A 190 7.25 -23.61 -8.24
N LYS A 191 6.59 -22.69 -8.95
CA LYS A 191 7.27 -21.54 -9.57
C LYS A 191 7.87 -20.61 -8.53
N GLY A 192 7.17 -20.34 -7.44
CA GLY A 192 7.68 -19.54 -6.33
C GLY A 192 8.93 -20.15 -5.70
N ARG A 193 8.94 -21.47 -5.43
CA ARG A 193 10.13 -22.19 -4.94
C ARG A 193 11.30 -22.07 -5.91
N MET A 194 11.07 -22.35 -7.20
CA MET A 194 12.10 -22.24 -8.25
C MET A 194 12.69 -20.83 -8.32
N LEU A 195 11.85 -19.79 -8.27
CA LEU A 195 12.29 -18.41 -8.30
C LEU A 195 13.11 -18.04 -7.06
N PHE A 196 12.65 -18.44 -5.88
CA PHE A 196 13.38 -18.21 -4.64
C PHE A 196 14.77 -18.86 -4.71
N ASP A 197 14.87 -20.14 -5.10
CA ASP A 197 16.16 -20.83 -5.25
C ASP A 197 17.05 -20.18 -6.32
N SER A 198 16.46 -19.69 -7.42
CA SER A 198 17.20 -19.04 -8.51
C SER A 198 17.91 -17.76 -8.06
N MET A 199 17.40 -17.06 -7.05
CA MET A 199 18.01 -15.83 -6.54
C MET A 199 19.48 -16.06 -6.15
N SER A 200 19.75 -17.09 -5.36
CA SER A 200 21.11 -17.40 -4.92
C SER A 200 21.90 -18.18 -5.96
N SER A 201 21.27 -19.19 -6.59
CA SER A 201 21.95 -20.13 -7.48
C SER A 201 22.28 -19.55 -8.87
N VAL A 202 21.46 -18.64 -9.38
CA VAL A 202 21.60 -18.05 -10.73
C VAL A 202 21.97 -16.57 -10.64
N HIS A 203 21.30 -15.81 -9.77
CA HIS A 203 21.46 -14.35 -9.72
C HIS A 203 22.45 -13.86 -8.67
N SER A 204 22.99 -14.76 -7.83
CA SER A 204 23.91 -14.41 -6.73
C SER A 204 23.36 -13.34 -5.77
N LEU A 205 22.05 -13.32 -5.56
CA LEU A 205 21.35 -12.43 -4.65
C LEU A 205 21.10 -13.14 -3.31
N SER A 206 21.28 -12.39 -2.21
CA SER A 206 20.87 -12.85 -0.88
C SER A 206 19.37 -12.66 -0.68
N TYR A 207 18.78 -13.51 0.18
CA TYR A 207 17.42 -13.33 0.64
C TYR A 207 17.35 -12.26 1.73
N ASP A 208 16.31 -11.45 1.69
CA ASP A 208 15.95 -10.48 2.73
C ASP A 208 14.58 -10.84 3.35
N VAL A 209 14.21 -10.17 4.44
CA VAL A 209 12.97 -10.42 5.19
C VAL A 209 11.71 -10.45 4.32
N ASP A 210 11.64 -9.59 3.31
CA ASP A 210 10.47 -9.50 2.43
C ASP A 210 10.33 -10.70 1.48
N HIS A 211 11.45 -11.32 1.07
CA HIS A 211 11.41 -12.52 0.22
C HIS A 211 10.89 -13.71 1.02
N VAL A 212 11.35 -13.86 2.26
CA VAL A 212 10.88 -14.90 3.18
C VAL A 212 9.40 -14.68 3.50
N ALA A 213 8.98 -13.45 3.75
CA ALA A 213 7.57 -13.12 3.98
C ALA A 213 6.68 -13.53 2.79
N CYS A 214 7.12 -13.27 1.55
CA CYS A 214 6.41 -13.72 0.35
C CYS A 214 6.33 -15.26 0.24
N MET A 215 7.40 -15.98 0.62
CA MET A 215 7.39 -17.44 0.64
C MET A 215 6.44 -18.00 1.70
N VAL A 216 6.42 -17.41 2.90
CA VAL A 216 5.49 -17.79 3.97
C VAL A 216 4.05 -17.54 3.56
N ASP A 217 3.75 -16.40 2.92
CA ASP A 217 2.42 -16.10 2.37
C ASP A 217 2.01 -17.11 1.28
N LEU A 218 2.90 -17.41 0.33
CA LEU A 218 2.66 -18.41 -0.73
C LEU A 218 2.36 -19.80 -0.17
N LEU A 219 3.22 -20.31 0.71
CA LEU A 219 3.08 -21.64 1.32
C LEU A 219 1.87 -21.70 2.24
N GLY A 220 1.65 -20.64 3.03
CA GLY A 220 0.52 -20.53 3.94
C GLY A 220 -0.81 -20.57 3.19
N ARG A 221 -0.98 -19.77 2.14
CA ARG A 221 -2.19 -19.79 1.30
C ARG A 221 -2.44 -21.15 0.67
N ALA A 222 -1.38 -21.82 0.22
CA ALA A 222 -1.47 -23.14 -0.38
C ALA A 222 -1.64 -24.30 0.62
N GLY A 223 -1.60 -24.03 1.93
CA GLY A 223 -1.82 -25.03 2.98
C GLY A 223 -0.57 -25.79 3.44
N TYR A 224 0.62 -25.42 2.97
CA TYR A 224 1.90 -26.00 3.41
C TYR A 224 2.37 -25.38 4.75
N LEU A 225 1.51 -25.47 5.79
CA LEU A 225 1.67 -24.70 7.02
C LEU A 225 2.90 -25.10 7.86
N SER A 226 3.30 -26.37 7.84
CA SER A 226 4.52 -26.81 8.51
C SER A 226 5.77 -26.17 7.89
N GLU A 227 5.86 -26.17 6.56
CA GLU A 227 6.96 -25.55 5.81
C GLU A 227 6.95 -24.03 6.01
N ALA A 228 5.77 -23.40 5.91
CA ALA A 228 5.60 -21.98 6.18
C ALA A 228 6.05 -21.59 7.59
N ARG A 229 5.78 -22.44 8.60
CA ARG A 229 6.23 -22.25 9.97
C ARG A 229 7.74 -22.33 10.11
N ASP A 230 8.39 -23.28 9.44
CA ASP A 230 9.85 -23.41 9.49
C ASP A 230 10.53 -22.15 8.96
N TRP A 231 10.01 -21.59 7.87
CA TRP A 231 10.46 -20.30 7.34
C TRP A 231 10.17 -19.13 8.30
N ALA A 232 8.96 -19.06 8.85
CA ALA A 232 8.53 -17.98 9.74
C ALA A 232 9.23 -17.99 11.11
N SER A 233 9.73 -19.15 11.57
CA SER A 233 10.40 -19.29 12.86
C SER A 233 11.61 -18.35 13.04
N ASN A 234 12.18 -17.90 11.92
CA ASN A 234 13.30 -16.96 11.89
C ASN A 234 12.86 -15.48 11.84
N MET A 235 11.56 -15.16 11.70
CA MET A 235 11.08 -13.81 11.37
C MET A 235 9.67 -13.49 11.90
N ILE A 236 9.58 -12.53 12.82
CA ILE A 236 8.30 -12.08 13.43
C ILE A 236 7.35 -11.45 12.40
N SER A 237 7.87 -10.72 11.41
CA SER A 237 7.05 -10.10 10.35
C SER A 237 6.33 -11.13 9.48
N SER A 238 6.88 -12.34 9.35
CA SER A 238 6.27 -13.42 8.56
C SER A 238 5.21 -14.20 9.34
N CYS A 239 5.17 -14.05 10.67
CA CYS A 239 4.18 -14.71 11.52
C CYS A 239 2.76 -14.21 11.27
N GLU A 240 2.58 -12.98 10.81
CA GLU A 240 1.25 -12.42 10.47
C GLU A 240 0.60 -13.16 9.31
N ALA A 241 1.36 -13.36 8.22
CA ALA A 241 0.91 -14.14 7.06
C ALA A 241 0.59 -15.59 7.45
N LEU A 242 1.42 -16.20 8.31
CA LEU A 242 1.18 -17.55 8.82
C LEU A 242 -0.07 -17.64 9.69
N LEU A 243 -0.35 -16.66 10.56
CA LEU A 243 -1.57 -16.62 11.36
C LEU A 243 -2.82 -16.46 10.47
N GLY A 244 -2.74 -15.61 9.44
CA GLY A 244 -3.78 -15.51 8.42
C GLY A 244 -4.05 -16.86 7.74
N ALA A 245 -2.99 -17.56 7.34
CA ALA A 245 -3.10 -18.89 6.75
C ALA A 245 -3.70 -19.93 7.71
N CYS A 246 -3.29 -19.92 8.99
CA CYS A 246 -3.87 -20.79 10.01
C CYS A 246 -5.37 -20.52 10.20
N SER A 247 -5.82 -19.27 10.09
CA SER A 247 -7.23 -18.93 10.15
C SER A 247 -8.02 -19.51 8.96
N VAL A 248 -7.42 -19.51 7.76
CA VAL A 248 -8.05 -20.04 6.55
C VAL A 248 -8.15 -21.56 6.58
N HIS A 249 -7.12 -22.23 7.10
CA HIS A 249 -7.02 -23.69 7.11
C HIS A 249 -7.46 -24.35 8.43
N GLY A 250 -7.88 -23.56 9.44
CA GLY A 250 -8.38 -24.08 10.71
C GLY A 250 -7.32 -24.64 11.66
N GLU A 251 -6.04 -24.28 11.48
CA GLU A 251 -4.92 -24.76 12.31
C GLU A 251 -4.78 -23.96 13.62
N VAL A 252 -5.71 -24.17 14.55
CA VAL A 252 -5.79 -23.42 15.82
C VAL A 252 -4.55 -23.61 16.70
N ALA A 253 -4.03 -24.84 16.80
CA ALA A 253 -2.89 -25.14 17.67
C ALA A 253 -1.61 -24.42 17.22
N MET A 254 -1.38 -24.36 15.90
CA MET A 254 -0.26 -23.62 15.34
C MET A 254 -0.43 -22.12 15.58
N ALA A 255 -1.64 -21.58 15.35
CA ALA A 255 -1.91 -20.17 15.57
C ALA A 255 -1.71 -19.73 17.02
N ALA A 256 -2.14 -20.53 17.99
CA ALA A 256 -1.90 -20.26 19.40
C ALA A 256 -0.40 -20.21 19.72
N SER A 257 0.37 -21.18 19.22
CA SER A 257 1.82 -21.23 19.44
C SER A 257 2.56 -20.05 18.81
N VAL A 258 2.26 -19.71 17.55
CA VAL A 258 2.88 -18.58 16.83
C VAL A 258 2.50 -17.26 17.50
N GLY A 259 1.24 -17.15 17.88
CA GLY A 259 0.67 -15.97 18.51
C GLY A 259 1.28 -15.63 19.87
N GLU A 260 1.45 -16.62 20.75
CA GLU A 260 2.17 -16.43 22.01
C GLU A 260 3.63 -16.05 21.80
N GLY A 261 4.28 -16.64 20.78
CA GLY A 261 5.61 -16.23 20.35
C GLY A 261 5.69 -14.75 19.99
N MET A 262 4.74 -14.24 19.18
CA MET A 262 4.70 -12.82 18.80
C MET A 262 4.52 -11.90 20.01
N LYS A 263 3.59 -12.23 20.93
CA LYS A 263 3.39 -11.44 22.17
C LYS A 263 4.65 -11.38 23.03
N SER A 264 5.37 -12.50 23.13
CA SER A 264 6.60 -12.55 23.94
C SER A 264 7.70 -11.64 23.41
N VAL A 265 7.78 -11.42 22.09
CA VAL A 265 8.79 -10.54 21.50
C VAL A 265 8.30 -9.09 21.41
N GLN A 266 7.02 -8.87 21.15
CA GLN A 266 6.42 -7.54 21.07
C GLN A 266 5.11 -7.47 21.88
N PRO A 267 5.19 -7.27 23.21
CA PRO A 267 4.03 -7.23 24.09
C PRO A 267 3.02 -6.11 23.80
N GLY A 268 3.42 -5.08 23.04
CA GLY A 268 2.56 -3.94 22.68
C GLY A 268 1.97 -4.00 21.28
N ASN A 269 2.13 -5.10 20.54
CA ASN A 269 1.66 -5.21 19.15
C ASN A 269 0.24 -5.80 19.11
N GLU A 270 -0.74 -4.96 18.74
CA GLU A 270 -2.15 -5.30 18.62
C GLU A 270 -2.43 -6.37 17.54
N THR A 271 -1.56 -6.49 16.52
CA THR A 271 -1.76 -7.40 15.39
C THR A 271 -1.78 -8.86 15.84
N SER A 272 -0.93 -9.23 16.80
CA SER A 272 -0.88 -10.59 17.35
C SER A 272 -2.20 -11.01 18.00
N TYR A 273 -2.81 -10.12 18.78
CA TYR A 273 -4.12 -10.31 19.41
C TYR A 273 -5.24 -10.36 18.38
N VAL A 274 -5.21 -9.44 17.40
CA VAL A 274 -6.24 -9.35 16.37
C VAL A 274 -6.26 -10.62 15.51
N LEU A 275 -5.10 -11.08 15.01
CA LEU A 275 -5.00 -12.24 14.13
C LEU A 275 -5.34 -13.54 14.85
N GLN A 276 -4.83 -13.77 16.07
CA GLN A 276 -5.22 -14.94 16.87
C GLN A 276 -6.72 -14.96 17.19
N SER A 277 -7.31 -13.80 17.53
CA SER A 277 -8.75 -13.70 17.77
C SER A 277 -9.53 -14.06 16.51
N ASN A 278 -9.06 -13.66 15.33
CA ASN A 278 -9.70 -14.03 14.07
C ASN A 278 -9.64 -15.54 13.81
N VAL A 279 -8.54 -16.21 14.14
CA VAL A 279 -8.41 -17.69 14.03
C VAL A 279 -9.41 -18.39 14.96
N TYR A 280 -9.49 -17.95 16.23
CA TYR A 280 -10.44 -18.51 17.19
C TYR A 280 -11.88 -18.32 16.71
N CYS A 281 -12.24 -17.12 16.25
CA CYS A 281 -13.53 -16.87 15.63
C CYS A 281 -13.76 -17.84 14.47
N ALA A 282 -12.86 -17.88 13.47
CA ALA A 282 -12.95 -18.75 12.27
C ALA A 282 -13.17 -20.24 12.60
N SER A 283 -12.67 -20.68 13.76
CA SER A 283 -12.77 -22.07 14.24
C SER A 283 -13.94 -22.31 15.21
N GLY A 284 -14.81 -21.31 15.42
CA GLY A 284 -15.97 -21.37 16.32
C GLY A 284 -15.63 -21.28 17.81
N GLN A 285 -14.40 -20.91 18.18
CA GLN A 285 -13.91 -20.80 19.56
C GLN A 285 -14.14 -19.39 20.12
N TRP A 286 -15.41 -19.02 20.27
CA TRP A 286 -15.84 -17.67 20.65
C TRP A 286 -15.35 -17.22 22.04
N GLU A 287 -15.33 -18.13 23.00
CA GLU A 287 -14.89 -17.84 24.37
C GLU A 287 -13.40 -17.46 24.41
N GLN A 288 -12.57 -18.20 23.67
CA GLN A 288 -11.14 -17.93 23.53
C GLN A 288 -10.88 -16.60 22.82
N ALA A 289 -11.67 -16.29 21.78
CA ALA A 289 -11.61 -15.00 21.11
C ALA A 289 -11.95 -13.84 22.06
N GLU A 290 -12.99 -13.97 22.89
CA GLU A 290 -13.39 -12.96 23.86
C GLU A 290 -12.33 -12.75 24.95
N LEU A 291 -11.77 -13.83 25.49
CA LEU A 291 -10.68 -13.77 26.47
C LEU A 291 -9.48 -13.01 25.92
N LEU A 292 -9.12 -13.27 24.67
CA LEU A 292 -7.99 -12.60 24.02
C LEU A 292 -8.27 -11.10 23.78
N ARG A 293 -9.52 -10.72 23.48
CA ARG A 293 -9.92 -9.31 23.34
C ARG A 293 -9.93 -8.58 24.68
N LYS A 294 -10.30 -9.25 25.78
CA LYS A 294 -10.21 -8.70 27.13
C LYS A 294 -8.76 -8.43 27.51
N ALA A 295 -7.87 -9.42 27.29
CA ALA A 295 -6.43 -9.24 27.53
C ALA A 295 -5.84 -8.07 26.74
N MET A 296 -6.20 -7.95 25.44
CA MET A 296 -5.78 -6.81 24.60
C MET A 296 -6.22 -5.45 25.19
N ALA A 297 -7.44 -5.38 25.73
CA ALA A 297 -7.96 -4.16 26.35
C ALA A 297 -7.30 -3.83 27.70
N GLU A 298 -6.97 -4.85 28.50
CA GLU A 298 -6.25 -4.71 29.78
C GLU A 298 -4.83 -4.15 29.57
N GLU A 299 -4.18 -4.46 28.45
CA GLU A 299 -2.90 -3.88 28.05
C GLU A 299 -3.02 -2.47 27.43
N GLY A 300 -4.24 -1.92 27.35
CA GLY A 300 -4.50 -0.60 26.79
C GLY A 300 -4.43 -0.55 25.25
N LEU A 301 -4.32 -1.71 24.60
CA LEU A 301 -4.28 -1.82 23.14
C LEU A 301 -5.70 -1.70 22.57
N LYS A 302 -5.83 -0.98 21.45
CA LYS A 302 -7.09 -0.80 20.75
C LYS A 302 -6.96 -1.26 19.31
N LYS A 303 -7.96 -2.00 18.84
CA LYS A 303 -8.05 -2.35 17.42
C LYS A 303 -8.28 -1.05 16.62
N PRO A 304 -7.45 -0.76 15.60
CA PRO A 304 -7.73 0.35 14.70
C PRO A 304 -9.06 0.09 13.98
N PRO A 305 -9.95 1.11 13.89
CA PRO A 305 -11.20 0.95 13.16
C PRO A 305 -10.90 0.71 11.67
N GLY A 306 -11.64 -0.21 11.05
CA GLY A 306 -11.60 -0.35 9.59
C GLY A 306 -12.09 0.96 8.95
N CYS A 307 -11.44 1.40 7.89
CA CYS A 307 -11.88 2.57 7.14
C CYS A 307 -11.95 2.26 5.65
N SER A 308 -12.91 2.90 4.99
CA SER A 308 -13.00 2.96 3.54
C SER A 308 -13.30 4.39 3.13
N TRP A 309 -13.10 4.74 1.88
CA TRP A 309 -13.44 6.06 1.37
C TRP A 309 -13.93 5.94 -0.06
N ILE A 310 -14.78 6.88 -0.45
CA ILE A 310 -15.25 7.01 -1.83
C ILE A 310 -15.17 8.47 -2.25
N GLU A 311 -15.07 8.71 -3.55
CA GLU A 311 -15.15 10.04 -4.13
C GLU A 311 -16.55 10.27 -4.72
N VAL A 312 -17.28 11.28 -4.24
CA VAL A 312 -18.58 11.69 -4.81
C VAL A 312 -18.54 13.17 -5.13
N GLY A 313 -18.71 13.52 -6.41
CA GLY A 313 -18.72 14.92 -6.85
C GLY A 313 -17.44 15.69 -6.52
N ASN A 314 -16.27 15.07 -6.75
CA ASN A 314 -14.93 15.58 -6.42
C ASN A 314 -14.69 15.82 -4.92
N LYS A 315 -15.46 15.18 -4.03
CA LYS A 315 -15.25 15.22 -2.58
C LYS A 315 -14.99 13.82 -2.05
N LEU A 316 -13.89 13.66 -1.33
CA LEU A 316 -13.59 12.42 -0.60
C LEU A 316 -14.51 12.31 0.62
N THR A 317 -15.20 11.19 0.75
CA THR A 317 -16.00 10.85 1.93
C THR A 317 -15.41 9.60 2.57
N SER A 318 -14.94 9.72 3.81
CA SER A 318 -14.43 8.58 4.59
C SER A 318 -15.54 7.94 5.42
N PHE A 319 -15.52 6.62 5.47
CA PHE A 319 -16.37 5.77 6.30
C PHE A 319 -15.47 5.05 7.29
N VAL A 320 -15.68 5.29 8.57
CA VAL A 320 -14.91 4.67 9.64
C VAL A 320 -15.83 3.73 10.39
N ALA A 321 -15.47 2.45 10.46
CA ALA A 321 -16.23 1.43 11.15
C ALA A 321 -16.49 1.83 12.61
N GLY A 322 -17.77 1.85 13.01
CA GLY A 322 -18.19 2.30 14.34
C GLY A 322 -18.41 3.82 14.47
N ASN A 323 -18.13 4.61 13.44
CA ASN A 323 -18.41 6.05 13.42
C ASN A 323 -19.58 6.37 12.45
N CYS A 324 -20.79 6.48 12.99
CA CYS A 324 -21.99 6.78 12.22
C CYS A 324 -22.17 8.28 11.90
N GLN A 325 -21.23 9.15 12.29
CA GLN A 325 -21.37 10.61 12.20
C GLN A 325 -20.67 11.24 10.99
N ALA A 326 -19.78 10.53 10.29
CA ALA A 326 -18.99 11.09 9.18
C ALA A 326 -19.76 11.30 7.86
N VAL A 327 -20.98 10.75 7.75
CA VAL A 327 -21.74 10.78 6.49
C VAL A 327 -22.61 12.03 6.43
N SER A 328 -22.09 13.10 5.82
CA SER A 328 -22.88 14.27 5.38
C SER A 328 -23.59 14.04 4.04
N CYS A 329 -23.61 12.80 3.55
CA CYS A 329 -24.14 12.43 2.24
C CYS A 329 -25.47 11.66 2.36
N ASN A 330 -26.50 12.21 1.72
CA ASN A 330 -27.76 11.61 1.25
C ASN A 330 -28.45 10.53 2.15
N GLY A 331 -29.69 10.80 2.58
CA GLY A 331 -30.46 9.94 3.49
C GLY A 331 -30.59 8.48 3.04
N GLU A 332 -30.73 8.23 1.74
CA GLU A 332 -30.79 6.89 1.16
C GLU A 332 -29.50 6.07 1.36
N LEU A 333 -28.34 6.73 1.31
CA LEU A 333 -27.03 6.08 1.48
C LEU A 333 -26.84 5.65 2.94
N ARG A 334 -27.34 6.46 3.89
CA ARG A 334 -27.34 6.15 5.31
C ARG A 334 -28.30 5.01 5.64
N GLU A 335 -29.50 5.00 5.05
CA GLU A 335 -30.45 3.89 5.20
C GLU A 335 -29.90 2.59 4.62
N THR A 336 -29.28 2.66 3.43
CA THR A 336 -28.66 1.48 2.80
C THR A 336 -27.51 0.94 3.65
N LEU A 337 -26.62 1.81 4.14
CA LEU A 337 -25.53 1.41 5.04
C LEU A 337 -26.06 0.82 6.35
N TYR A 338 -27.09 1.41 6.94
CA TYR A 338 -27.70 0.90 8.16
C TYR A 338 -28.39 -0.46 7.94
N SER A 339 -29.03 -0.64 6.79
CA SER A 339 -29.62 -1.93 6.38
C SER A 339 -28.53 -2.99 6.20
N LEU A 340 -27.45 -2.67 5.48
CA LEU A 340 -26.31 -3.56 5.28
C LEU A 340 -25.62 -3.89 6.61
N GLU A 341 -25.39 -2.90 7.49
CA GLU A 341 -24.83 -3.15 8.82
C GLU A 341 -25.72 -4.09 9.65
N ASN A 342 -27.04 -3.94 9.57
CA ASN A 342 -27.98 -4.84 10.25
C ASN A 342 -28.02 -6.22 9.62
N GLU A 343 -27.98 -6.34 8.29
CA GLU A 343 -27.87 -7.63 7.60
C GLU A 343 -26.57 -8.33 7.94
N MET A 344 -25.44 -7.62 7.91
CA MET A 344 -24.13 -8.15 8.31
C MET A 344 -24.11 -8.55 9.79
N ARG A 345 -24.75 -7.78 10.68
CA ARG A 345 -24.92 -8.16 12.09
C ARG A 345 -25.85 -9.37 12.26
N ASN A 346 -26.88 -9.50 11.44
CA ASN A 346 -27.82 -10.63 11.52
C ASN A 346 -27.24 -11.92 10.93
N PHE A 347 -26.45 -11.85 9.87
CA PHE A 347 -25.59 -12.96 9.43
C PHE A 347 -24.49 -13.25 10.45
N GLY A 348 -23.94 -12.19 11.05
CA GLY A 348 -22.98 -12.25 12.15
C GLY A 348 -23.55 -12.75 13.47
N ARG A 349 -24.86 -13.05 13.61
CA ARG A 349 -25.40 -13.71 14.83
C ARG A 349 -25.24 -15.23 14.83
N CYS A 350 -24.70 -15.81 13.75
CA CYS A 350 -23.99 -17.09 13.84
C CYS A 350 -22.50 -16.91 14.19
N TRP A 351 -22.05 -15.66 14.39
CA TRP A 351 -20.65 -15.24 14.58
C TRP A 351 -20.50 -14.07 15.60
N LEU A 352 -21.23 -14.14 16.72
CA LEU A 352 -21.08 -13.37 17.97
C LEU A 352 -21.24 -14.35 19.11
#